data_AF-A0A668UWL7-F1
#
_entry.id   AF-A0A668UWL7-F1
#
_cell.length_a   1.000
_cell.length_b   1.000
_cell.length_c   1.000
_cell.angle_alpha   90.00
_cell.angle_beta   90.00
_cell.angle_gamma   90.00
#
_symmetry.space_group_name_H-M   'P 1'
#
loop_
_entity.id
_entity.type
_entity.pdbx_description
1 polymer ?
#
loop_
_entity_poly.entity_id
_entity_poly.type
_entity_poly.pdbx_seq_one_letter_code
_entity_poly.pdbx_strand_id
1 'polypeptide(L)'
;MSGSCLWTTSLVLLAVCAKIAVWANNGDAVFIREFTLIRRDHLAEEPLHDGGQKPEDPSSRTARSEEDRDMLWDAWGSWSECSRTCGGGASYSLRRCLSSKTCEGQNIKYRTCSNVDCPSDAGDFRAQQCSAHADEQYQDQYHEWLPVYNDPDNPCALKCKAKGSGFVVELAPKVLDGTRCYTESLDMCISGICQVSNHVMNLNCFERLRSLSLTMLRMILRFLVLSC
;
A
#
# COMPACT_ATOMS: atom_id res chain seq x y z
N MET A 1 63.84 27.16 5.84
CA MET A 1 62.86 27.01 6.95
C MET A 1 61.51 27.53 6.50
N SER A 2 60.49 26.66 6.37
CA SER A 2 59.06 26.96 6.59
C SER A 2 58.20 25.76 6.18
N GLY A 3 58.43 24.60 6.79
CA GLY A 3 57.42 23.55 6.87
C GLY A 3 56.86 23.60 8.28
N SER A 4 55.57 23.96 8.44
CA SER A 4 54.74 23.75 9.65
C SER A 4 53.40 24.55 9.59
N CYS A 5 52.62 24.51 8.51
CA CYS A 5 51.28 25.15 8.52
C CYS A 5 50.15 24.41 7.78
N LEU A 6 50.39 23.24 7.18
CA LEU A 6 49.35 22.54 6.39
C LEU A 6 48.93 21.16 6.95
N TRP A 7 49.52 20.71 8.06
CA TRP A 7 49.21 19.41 8.67
C TRP A 7 48.36 19.51 9.94
N THR A 8 48.07 20.73 10.42
CA THR A 8 47.26 20.95 11.63
C THR A 8 45.78 21.20 11.34
N THR A 9 45.40 21.55 10.12
CA THR A 9 43.99 21.76 9.73
C THR A 9 43.25 20.45 9.41
N SER A 10 43.93 19.44 8.88
CA SER A 10 43.32 18.12 8.62
C SER A 10 43.02 17.30 9.88
N LEU A 11 43.79 17.50 10.96
CA LEU A 11 43.54 16.81 12.24
C LEU A 11 42.36 17.41 13.01
N VAL A 12 42.03 18.69 12.80
CA VAL A 12 40.87 19.34 13.42
C VAL A 12 39.56 18.95 12.70
N LEU A 13 39.56 18.76 11.37
CA LEU A 13 38.38 18.28 10.65
C LEU A 13 38.02 16.82 10.98
N LEU A 14 39.01 15.94 11.14
CA LEU A 14 38.78 14.55 11.55
C LEU A 14 38.23 14.43 12.99
N ALA A 15 38.62 15.35 13.88
CA ALA A 15 38.11 15.39 15.26
C ALA A 15 36.67 15.95 15.36
N VAL A 16 36.22 16.77 14.41
CA VAL A 16 34.83 17.24 14.34
C VAL A 16 33.90 16.17 13.75
N CYS A 17 34.37 15.39 12.76
CA CYS A 17 33.60 14.25 12.24
C CYS A 17 33.38 13.14 13.28
N ALA A 18 34.30 12.96 14.24
CA ALA A 18 34.17 11.97 15.31
C ALA A 18 33.27 12.39 16.49
N LYS A 19 32.80 13.65 16.55
CA LYS A 19 31.89 14.13 17.62
C LYS A 19 30.44 14.36 17.19
N ILE A 20 30.11 14.23 15.91
CA ILE A 20 28.71 14.18 15.45
C ILE A 20 28.19 12.72 15.42
N ALA A 21 29.09 11.74 15.59
CA ALA A 21 28.76 10.34 15.78
C ALA A 21 28.34 10.00 17.23
N VAL A 22 27.54 10.85 17.91
CA VAL A 22 26.88 10.50 19.18
C VAL A 22 25.58 11.30 19.33
N TRP A 23 24.60 11.02 18.47
CA TRP A 23 23.16 11.00 18.78
C TRP A 23 22.61 9.84 17.94
N ALA A 24 22.92 8.60 18.31
CA ALA A 24 22.02 7.80 19.14
C ALA A 24 20.60 7.83 18.57
N ASN A 25 20.36 6.85 17.69
CA ASN A 25 19.12 6.12 17.47
C ASN A 25 18.01 6.46 18.46
N ASN A 26 16.87 6.87 17.91
CA ASN A 26 15.58 6.29 18.26
C ASN A 26 14.58 6.66 17.18
N GLY A 27 14.68 5.94 16.07
CA GLY A 27 13.63 5.85 15.07
C GLY A 27 13.29 4.37 14.94
N ASP A 28 12.76 3.78 16.02
CA ASP A 28 12.01 2.53 15.89
C ASP A 28 10.87 2.84 14.91
N ALA A 29 11.04 2.42 13.66
CA ALA A 29 9.92 2.25 12.77
C ALA A 29 9.12 1.09 13.35
N VAL A 30 8.25 1.41 14.31
CA VAL A 30 7.27 0.49 14.85
C VAL A 30 6.36 0.15 13.68
N PHE A 31 6.58 -1.02 13.09
CA PHE A 31 5.60 -1.65 12.24
C PHE A 31 4.43 -1.97 13.16
N ILE A 32 3.35 -1.20 13.03
CA ILE A 32 2.15 -1.35 13.85
C ILE A 32 1.62 -2.77 13.59
N ARG A 33 1.91 -3.69 14.51
CA ARG A 33 1.33 -5.04 14.56
C ARG A 33 -0.15 -4.89 14.94
N GLU A 34 -0.99 -4.52 13.97
CA GLU A 34 -2.43 -4.45 14.21
C GLU A 34 -3.23 -4.86 12.97
N PHE A 35 -2.96 -6.05 12.43
CA PHE A 35 -3.90 -6.74 11.54
C PHE A 35 -4.06 -8.23 11.87
N THR A 36 -3.72 -8.66 13.08
CA THR A 36 -4.16 -9.94 13.61
C THR A 36 -5.65 -9.85 13.96
N LEU A 37 -6.49 -10.24 13.01
CA LEU A 37 -7.80 -10.88 13.19
C LEU A 37 -8.59 -10.47 14.46
N ILE A 38 -9.45 -9.44 14.37
CA ILE A 38 -10.59 -9.34 15.30
C ILE A 38 -11.73 -10.19 14.73
N ARG A 39 -11.74 -11.46 15.12
CA ARG A 39 -12.96 -12.25 15.22
C ARG A 39 -13.61 -11.89 16.55
N ARG A 40 -14.70 -11.12 16.52
CA ARG A 40 -15.56 -10.94 17.69
C ARG A 40 -16.93 -11.50 17.37
N ASP A 41 -17.02 -12.80 17.52
CA ASP A 41 -18.26 -13.52 17.71
C ASP A 41 -18.79 -13.16 19.12
N HIS A 42 -20.12 -13.06 19.26
CA HIS A 42 -20.91 -12.92 20.49
C HIS A 42 -21.05 -11.53 21.13
N LEU A 43 -22.10 -10.81 20.71
CA LEU A 43 -23.01 -10.13 21.63
C LEU A 43 -24.45 -10.58 21.32
N ALA A 44 -25.22 -10.76 22.39
CA ALA A 44 -26.40 -11.60 22.51
C ALA A 44 -27.66 -11.07 21.80
N GLU A 45 -28.51 -12.02 21.35
CA GLU A 45 -29.95 -11.86 21.10
C GLU A 45 -30.66 -11.54 22.44
N GLU A 46 -31.60 -10.59 22.49
CA GLU A 46 -33.08 -10.70 22.34
C GLU A 46 -33.66 -9.44 23.06
N PRO A 47 -34.95 -9.02 22.94
CA PRO A 47 -36.05 -9.65 22.20
C PRO A 47 -36.89 -8.70 21.31
N LEU A 48 -37.69 -9.38 20.49
CA LEU A 48 -38.85 -8.97 19.71
C LEU A 48 -39.83 -8.02 20.44
N HIS A 49 -40.34 -6.99 19.74
CA HIS A 49 -41.70 -6.50 19.99
C HIS A 49 -42.43 -6.10 18.70
N ASP A 50 -43.73 -6.35 18.74
CA ASP A 50 -44.68 -6.68 17.69
C ASP A 50 -45.49 -5.47 17.17
N GLY A 51 -46.06 -5.61 15.96
CA GLY A 51 -47.37 -5.06 15.66
C GLY A 51 -47.46 -3.97 14.56
N GLY A 52 -48.03 -4.34 13.41
CA GLY A 52 -48.82 -3.39 12.60
C GLY A 52 -48.77 -3.54 11.07
N GLN A 53 -49.55 -4.46 10.51
CA GLN A 53 -49.91 -4.50 9.07
C GLN A 53 -51.03 -3.48 8.72
N LYS A 54 -50.91 -2.81 7.57
CA LYS A 54 -52.02 -2.29 6.76
C LYS A 54 -51.68 -2.40 5.26
N PRO A 55 -52.69 -2.46 4.37
CA PRO A 55 -52.67 -3.26 3.14
C PRO A 55 -52.26 -2.46 1.90
N GLU A 56 -51.99 -3.22 0.85
CA GLU A 56 -51.46 -2.82 -0.45
C GLU A 56 -52.45 -1.99 -1.30
N ASP A 57 -51.91 -1.10 -2.14
CA ASP A 57 -52.58 -0.58 -3.34
C ASP A 57 -51.61 -0.71 -4.53
N PRO A 58 -52.01 -1.33 -5.67
CA PRO A 58 -51.09 -1.73 -6.72
C PRO A 58 -51.12 -0.74 -7.89
N SER A 59 -50.27 0.30 -7.88
CA SER A 59 -49.98 1.04 -9.11
C SER A 59 -48.77 1.98 -8.96
N SER A 60 -47.59 1.50 -9.37
CA SER A 60 -46.69 2.25 -10.25
C SER A 60 -45.45 1.40 -10.54
N ARG A 61 -45.41 0.82 -11.74
CA ARG A 61 -44.14 0.43 -12.35
C ARG A 61 -43.38 1.72 -12.67
N THR A 62 -42.62 2.24 -11.73
CA THR A 62 -41.62 3.26 -11.98
C THR A 62 -40.25 2.59 -12.02
N ALA A 63 -39.55 2.80 -13.13
CA ALA A 63 -38.16 2.43 -13.30
C ALA A 63 -37.37 2.93 -12.09
N ARG A 64 -36.72 2.03 -11.34
CA ARG A 64 -35.82 2.39 -10.26
C ARG A 64 -34.69 3.21 -10.88
N SER A 65 -34.72 4.52 -10.66
CA SER A 65 -33.68 5.43 -11.10
C SER A 65 -32.38 5.04 -10.41
N GLU A 66 -31.27 5.17 -11.13
CA GLU A 66 -29.94 4.88 -10.60
C GLU A 66 -29.59 5.78 -9.39
N GLU A 67 -30.31 6.91 -9.24
CA GLU A 67 -30.22 7.85 -8.12
C GLU A 67 -30.66 7.26 -6.77
N ASP A 68 -31.69 6.41 -6.72
CA ASP A 68 -32.14 5.78 -5.45
C ASP A 68 -31.05 4.84 -4.89
N ARG A 69 -30.14 4.34 -5.73
CA ARG A 69 -29.08 3.41 -5.34
C ARG A 69 -27.96 4.09 -4.56
N ASP A 70 -27.65 5.33 -4.90
CA ASP A 70 -26.69 6.16 -4.19
C ASP A 70 -27.27 6.73 -2.89
N MET A 71 -28.60 6.89 -2.80
CA MET A 71 -29.28 7.28 -1.54
C MET A 71 -29.21 6.20 -0.45
N LEU A 72 -28.92 4.95 -0.83
CA LEU A 72 -28.75 3.83 0.11
C LEU A 72 -27.35 3.84 0.75
N TRP A 73 -26.37 4.51 0.15
CA TRP A 73 -25.01 4.59 0.65
C TRP A 73 -24.77 5.92 1.37
N ASP A 74 -24.01 5.87 2.46
CA ASP A 74 -23.47 7.07 3.09
C ASP A 74 -22.40 7.70 2.18
N ALA A 75 -22.07 8.96 2.46
CA ALA A 75 -20.93 9.60 1.84
C ALA A 75 -19.65 8.78 2.07
N TRP A 76 -18.76 8.79 1.07
CA TRP A 76 -17.43 8.20 1.23
C TRP A 76 -16.69 8.91 2.37
N GLY A 77 -16.18 8.13 3.30
CA GLY A 77 -15.32 8.61 4.37
C GLY A 77 -14.00 9.17 3.85
N SER A 78 -13.25 9.79 4.76
CA SER A 78 -11.89 10.24 4.48
C SER A 78 -11.02 9.07 4.01
N TRP A 79 -10.05 9.38 3.16
CA TRP A 79 -9.04 8.42 2.75
C TRP A 79 -8.15 8.03 3.93
N SER A 80 -7.80 6.75 4.01
CA SER A 80 -6.83 6.22 4.96
C SER A 80 -5.45 6.83 4.72
N GLU A 81 -4.57 6.67 5.69
CA GLU A 81 -3.14 6.85 5.46
C GLU A 81 -2.67 5.96 4.30
N CYS A 82 -1.63 6.43 3.62
CA CYS A 82 -1.04 5.67 2.53
C CYS A 82 -0.29 4.46 3.10
N SER A 83 -0.45 3.30 2.49
CA SER A 83 0.29 2.10 2.91
C SER A 83 1.81 2.25 2.81
N ARG A 84 2.28 3.25 2.05
CA ARG A 84 3.69 3.57 1.86
C ARG A 84 3.93 5.07 1.82
N THR A 85 5.09 5.49 2.29
CA THR A 85 5.54 6.90 2.21
C THR A 85 6.37 7.21 0.96
N CYS A 86 6.74 6.19 0.18
CA CYS A 86 7.47 6.30 -1.08
C CYS A 86 7.13 5.14 -2.05
N GLY A 87 7.50 5.26 -3.32
CA GLY A 87 7.50 4.18 -4.31
C GLY A 87 6.11 3.73 -4.78
N GLY A 88 5.07 4.53 -4.53
CA GLY A 88 3.68 4.17 -4.79
C GLY A 88 3.13 3.22 -3.72
N GLY A 89 2.03 3.62 -3.08
CA GLY A 89 1.25 2.80 -2.14
C GLY A 89 -0.25 2.88 -2.44
N ALA A 90 -1.05 2.24 -1.60
CA ALA A 90 -2.50 2.24 -1.69
C ALA A 90 -3.13 2.91 -0.47
N SER A 91 -4.20 3.65 -0.68
CA SER A 91 -5.04 4.24 0.35
C SER A 91 -6.49 3.87 0.05
N TYR A 92 -7.28 3.64 1.09
CA TYR A 92 -8.66 3.21 0.96
C TYR A 92 -9.63 4.23 1.55
N SER A 93 -10.86 4.24 1.07
CA SER A 93 -11.96 5.03 1.63
C SER A 93 -13.16 4.09 1.79
N LEU A 94 -13.84 4.20 2.92
CA LEU A 94 -14.97 3.37 3.30
C LEU A 94 -16.26 4.16 3.23
N ARG A 95 -17.37 3.49 2.91
CA ARG A 95 -18.73 4.03 3.06
C ARG A 95 -19.63 3.00 3.73
N ARG A 96 -20.66 3.46 4.44
CA ARG A 96 -21.63 2.58 5.12
C ARG A 96 -22.90 2.46 4.32
N CYS A 97 -23.52 1.29 4.38
CA CYS A 97 -24.88 1.10 3.86
C CYS A 97 -25.87 1.67 4.87
N LEU A 98 -26.72 2.60 4.44
CA LEU A 98 -27.74 3.26 5.27
C LEU A 98 -29.08 2.48 5.29
N SER A 99 -29.22 1.46 4.44
CA SER A 99 -30.45 0.66 4.30
C SER A 99 -30.36 -0.70 4.98
N SER A 100 -31.49 -1.16 5.54
CA SER A 100 -31.66 -2.49 6.14
C SER A 100 -31.82 -3.62 5.13
N LYS A 101 -32.02 -3.32 3.84
CA LYS A 101 -32.43 -4.31 2.82
C LYS A 101 -31.31 -4.81 1.92
N THR A 102 -30.06 -4.37 2.13
CA THR A 102 -28.84 -4.53 1.29
C THR A 102 -28.56 -3.36 0.34
N CYS A 103 -27.27 -3.00 0.24
CA CYS A 103 -26.78 -2.01 -0.71
C CYS A 103 -25.98 -2.70 -1.82
N GLU A 104 -26.26 -2.33 -3.07
CA GLU A 104 -25.51 -2.82 -4.23
C GLU A 104 -24.22 -2.03 -4.42
N GLY A 105 -23.10 -2.73 -4.67
CA GLY A 105 -21.79 -2.13 -4.94
C GLY A 105 -20.78 -2.29 -3.79
N GLN A 106 -19.58 -1.72 -3.99
CA GLN A 106 -18.49 -1.84 -3.02
C GLN A 106 -18.66 -0.84 -1.86
N ASN A 107 -18.40 -1.29 -0.64
CA ASN A 107 -18.33 -0.44 0.57
C ASN A 107 -16.93 0.15 0.79
N ILE A 108 -15.96 -0.24 -0.03
CA ILE A 108 -14.56 0.20 0.01
C ILE A 108 -14.12 0.59 -1.41
N LYS A 109 -13.35 1.66 -1.53
CA LYS A 109 -12.66 2.04 -2.76
C LYS A 109 -11.20 2.33 -2.46
N TYR A 110 -10.34 2.14 -3.46
CA TYR A 110 -8.91 2.32 -3.33
C TYR A 110 -8.42 3.43 -4.25
N ARG A 111 -7.28 4.01 -3.88
CA ARG A 111 -6.51 4.88 -4.75
C ARG A 111 -5.01 4.67 -4.55
N THR A 112 -4.24 4.91 -5.60
CA THR A 112 -2.79 5.04 -5.49
C THR A 112 -2.45 6.33 -4.75
N CYS A 113 -1.47 6.26 -3.87
CA CYS A 113 -0.93 7.38 -3.10
C CYS A 113 0.60 7.29 -3.07
N SER A 114 1.25 8.33 -2.55
CA SER A 114 2.71 8.44 -2.49
C SER A 114 3.41 8.39 -3.85
N ASN A 115 3.66 9.56 -4.43
CA ASN A 115 4.35 9.71 -5.73
C ASN A 115 5.84 10.04 -5.60
N VAL A 116 6.42 9.86 -4.41
CA VAL A 116 7.83 10.14 -4.15
C VAL A 116 8.61 8.87 -4.37
N ASP A 117 9.70 8.92 -5.14
CA ASP A 117 10.57 7.75 -5.31
C ASP A 117 11.19 7.33 -3.97
N CYS A 118 11.29 6.02 -3.76
CA CYS A 118 11.96 5.52 -2.58
C CYS A 118 13.47 5.77 -2.67
N PRO A 119 14.13 6.09 -1.54
CA PRO A 119 15.58 6.13 -1.51
C PRO A 119 16.13 4.72 -1.81
N SER A 120 17.35 4.65 -2.34
CA SER A 120 17.92 3.39 -2.85
C SER A 120 18.09 2.31 -1.78
N ASP A 121 18.12 2.69 -0.51
CA ASP A 121 18.25 1.83 0.67
C ASP A 121 16.91 1.35 1.23
N ALA A 122 15.78 1.92 0.82
CA ALA A 122 14.46 1.51 1.32
C ALA A 122 14.16 0.03 1.04
N GLY A 123 14.78 -0.55 0.00
CA GLY A 123 14.53 -1.94 -0.38
C GLY A 123 13.13 -2.16 -0.96
N ASP A 124 12.87 -3.41 -1.36
CA ASP A 124 11.59 -3.80 -1.93
C ASP A 124 10.51 -4.01 -0.84
N PHE A 125 9.28 -3.58 -1.10
CA PHE A 125 8.20 -3.63 -0.12
C PHE A 125 7.76 -5.07 0.21
N ARG A 126 7.85 -6.00 -0.74
CA ARG A 126 7.61 -7.43 -0.47
C ARG A 126 8.77 -8.02 0.32
N ALA A 127 10.01 -7.62 0.02
CA ALA A 127 11.19 -8.00 0.81
C ALA A 127 11.07 -7.56 2.28
N GLN A 128 10.65 -6.32 2.53
CA GLN A 128 10.40 -5.80 3.88
C GLN A 128 9.39 -6.67 4.64
N GLN A 129 8.28 -7.05 4.00
CA GLN A 129 7.26 -7.91 4.59
C GLN A 129 7.80 -9.31 4.94
N CYS A 130 8.63 -9.92 4.09
CA CYS A 130 9.30 -11.18 4.44
C CYS A 130 10.27 -10.98 5.61
N SER A 131 11.08 -9.92 5.60
CA SER A 131 12.06 -9.66 6.66
C SER A 131 11.43 -9.39 8.02
N ALA A 132 10.19 -8.89 8.06
CA ALA A 132 9.45 -8.67 9.30
C ALA A 132 9.14 -9.97 10.08
N HIS A 133 9.22 -11.13 9.42
CA HIS A 133 9.08 -12.44 10.06
C HIS A 133 10.41 -13.07 10.48
N ALA A 134 11.54 -12.36 10.36
CA ALA A 134 12.85 -12.90 10.77
C ALA A 134 12.97 -13.09 12.29
N ASP A 135 12.20 -12.32 13.08
CA ASP A 135 12.15 -12.40 14.54
C ASP A 135 11.15 -13.47 15.05
N GLU A 136 10.49 -14.20 14.16
CA GLU A 136 9.54 -15.26 14.50
C GLU A 136 10.17 -16.64 14.24
N GLN A 137 9.99 -17.58 15.19
CA GLN A 137 10.46 -18.94 15.01
C GLN A 137 9.53 -19.70 14.06
N TYR A 138 10.11 -20.28 13.01
CA TYR A 138 9.43 -21.22 12.13
C TYR A 138 10.07 -22.59 12.31
N GLN A 139 9.28 -23.59 12.72
CA GLN A 139 9.78 -24.94 13.02
C GLN A 139 10.98 -24.91 13.99
N ASP A 140 10.88 -24.14 15.07
CA ASP A 140 11.89 -23.95 16.12
C ASP A 140 13.21 -23.31 15.66
N GLN A 141 13.24 -22.71 14.46
CA GLN A 141 14.41 -22.02 13.91
C GLN A 141 14.07 -20.61 13.44
N TYR A 142 15.04 -19.71 13.56
CA TYR A 142 14.98 -18.40 12.94
C TYR A 142 15.55 -18.49 11.54
N HIS A 143 14.88 -17.83 10.60
CA HIS A 143 15.30 -17.80 9.21
C HIS A 143 15.37 -16.36 8.71
N GLU A 144 16.39 -16.09 7.89
CA GLU A 144 16.39 -14.90 7.06
C GLU A 144 15.50 -15.17 5.84
N TRP A 145 14.41 -14.42 5.71
CA TRP A 145 13.40 -14.63 4.69
C TRP A 145 13.62 -13.73 3.47
N LEU A 146 13.66 -14.34 2.29
CA LEU A 146 13.74 -13.64 1.00
C LEU A 146 12.39 -13.71 0.27
N PRO A 147 11.95 -12.64 -0.41
CA PRO A 147 10.68 -12.64 -1.12
C PRO A 147 10.67 -13.57 -2.33
N VAL A 148 9.55 -14.25 -2.54
CA VAL A 148 9.24 -14.93 -3.79
C VAL A 148 8.37 -14.01 -4.64
N TYR A 149 8.77 -13.80 -5.88
CA TYR A 149 8.09 -12.95 -6.85
C TYR A 149 7.40 -13.77 -7.94
N ASN A 150 6.46 -13.13 -8.63
CA ASN A 150 5.83 -13.66 -9.84
C ASN A 150 5.22 -15.05 -9.66
N ASP A 151 4.60 -15.30 -8.51
CA ASP A 151 3.87 -16.54 -8.27
C ASP A 151 2.69 -16.65 -9.26
N PRO A 152 2.58 -17.76 -10.01
CA PRO A 152 1.58 -17.88 -11.07
C PRO A 152 0.18 -18.10 -10.53
N ASP A 153 0.05 -18.70 -9.35
CA ASP A 153 -1.24 -19.06 -8.77
C ASP A 153 -1.77 -17.93 -7.89
N ASN A 154 -0.94 -17.44 -6.97
CA ASN A 154 -1.30 -16.44 -5.96
C ASN A 154 -0.21 -15.35 -5.86
N PRO A 155 -0.12 -14.43 -6.83
CA PRO A 155 0.90 -13.38 -6.84
C PRO A 155 0.81 -12.43 -5.65
N CYS A 156 -0.34 -12.37 -4.97
CA CYS A 156 -0.58 -11.52 -3.81
C CYS A 156 -0.48 -12.22 -2.46
N ALA A 157 -0.13 -13.51 -2.42
CA ALA A 157 0.25 -14.17 -1.17
C ALA A 157 1.68 -13.78 -0.76
N LEU A 158 1.97 -13.74 0.54
CA LEU A 158 3.32 -13.49 1.04
C LEU A 158 4.07 -14.83 1.13
N LYS A 159 4.64 -15.24 -0.01
CA LYS A 159 5.54 -16.39 -0.08
C LYS A 159 6.97 -15.94 0.11
N CYS A 160 7.67 -16.58 1.05
CA CYS A 160 9.04 -16.26 1.40
C CYS A 160 9.90 -17.53 1.38
N LYS A 161 11.14 -17.36 0.92
CA LYS A 161 12.15 -18.41 0.82
C LYS A 161 13.16 -18.23 1.95
N ALA A 162 13.41 -19.28 2.72
CA ALA A 162 14.45 -19.24 3.75
C ALA A 162 15.84 -19.20 3.10
N LYS A 163 16.66 -18.23 3.50
CA LYS A 163 18.04 -18.09 3.02
C LYS A 163 18.88 -19.27 3.54
N GLY A 164 19.71 -19.84 2.68
CA GLY A 164 20.53 -21.00 2.99
C GLY A 164 19.83 -22.32 2.72
N SER A 165 18.73 -22.62 3.42
CA SER A 165 17.97 -23.87 3.23
C SER A 165 17.19 -23.91 1.92
N GLY A 166 16.68 -22.76 1.47
CA GLY A 166 16.04 -22.58 0.19
C GLY A 166 14.59 -23.09 0.08
N PHE A 167 14.00 -23.58 1.17
CA PHE A 167 12.59 -23.95 1.16
C PHE A 167 11.69 -22.70 1.13
N VAL A 168 10.51 -22.84 0.54
CA VAL A 168 9.52 -21.76 0.37
C VAL A 168 8.31 -22.05 1.24
N VAL A 169 7.83 -21.03 1.93
CA VAL A 169 6.62 -21.09 2.76
C VAL A 169 5.74 -19.89 2.49
N GLU A 170 4.45 -20.03 2.77
CA GLU A 170 3.51 -18.92 2.78
C GLU A 170 3.42 -18.39 4.22
N LEU A 171 4.02 -17.22 4.48
CA LEU A 171 4.02 -16.60 5.82
C LEU A 171 2.75 -15.82 6.11
N ALA A 172 2.09 -15.32 5.07
CA ALA A 172 0.79 -14.67 5.19
C ALA A 172 -0.08 -14.89 3.94
N PRO A 173 -1.41 -15.00 4.10
CA PRO A 173 -2.33 -15.26 2.99
C PRO A 173 -2.39 -14.10 1.98
N LYS A 174 -2.04 -12.89 2.41
CA LYS A 174 -1.94 -11.71 1.54
C LYS A 174 -0.79 -10.81 1.97
N VAL A 175 -0.15 -10.20 0.98
CA VAL A 175 0.73 -9.05 1.18
C VAL A 175 -0.08 -7.80 1.53
N LEU A 176 0.58 -6.79 2.07
CA LEU A 176 0.00 -5.48 2.33
C LEU A 176 -0.46 -4.80 1.03
N ASP A 177 -1.54 -4.04 1.13
CA ASP A 177 -2.12 -3.34 -0.01
C ASP A 177 -1.13 -2.32 -0.62
N GLY A 178 -1.04 -2.31 -1.95
CA GLY A 178 -0.06 -1.51 -2.69
C GLY A 178 1.27 -2.21 -2.96
N THR A 179 1.47 -3.44 -2.47
CA THR A 179 2.60 -4.29 -2.90
C THR A 179 2.42 -4.68 -4.35
N ARG A 180 3.49 -4.65 -5.15
CA ARG A 180 3.43 -5.10 -6.55
C ARG A 180 3.13 -6.60 -6.63
N CYS A 181 2.25 -6.97 -7.55
CA CYS A 181 1.98 -8.38 -7.83
C CYS A 181 3.15 -9.02 -8.59
N TYR A 182 3.62 -8.30 -9.61
CA TYR A 182 4.65 -8.74 -10.54
C TYR A 182 5.78 -7.72 -10.62
N THR A 183 7.00 -8.16 -10.93
CA THR A 183 8.17 -7.28 -11.05
C THR A 183 8.11 -6.39 -12.29
N GLU A 184 7.48 -6.89 -13.36
CA GLU A 184 7.46 -6.23 -14.67
C GLU A 184 6.25 -5.29 -14.87
N SER A 185 5.31 -5.25 -13.92
CA SER A 185 4.11 -4.44 -14.03
C SER A 185 3.95 -3.47 -12.85
N LEU A 186 3.12 -2.44 -13.05
CA LEU A 186 2.71 -1.49 -12.01
C LEU A 186 1.49 -1.99 -11.23
N ASP A 187 1.07 -3.23 -11.45
CA ASP A 187 -0.13 -3.80 -10.85
C ASP A 187 0.12 -4.10 -9.38
N MET A 188 -0.89 -3.84 -8.57
CA MET A 188 -0.77 -3.85 -7.12
C MET A 188 -1.76 -4.83 -6.51
N CYS A 189 -1.31 -5.49 -5.45
CA CYS A 189 -2.14 -6.31 -4.60
C CYS A 189 -3.04 -5.41 -3.78
N ILE A 190 -4.36 -5.64 -3.89
CA ILE A 190 -5.40 -4.93 -3.16
C ILE A 190 -6.37 -5.96 -2.63
N SER A 191 -6.47 -6.06 -1.31
CA SER A 191 -7.26 -7.07 -0.61
C SER A 191 -6.95 -8.51 -1.05
N GLY A 192 -5.67 -8.80 -1.33
CA GLY A 192 -5.20 -10.13 -1.76
C GLY A 192 -5.44 -10.45 -3.24
N ILE A 193 -6.01 -9.52 -4.03
CA ILE A 193 -6.25 -9.68 -5.45
C ILE A 193 -5.30 -8.76 -6.23
N CYS A 194 -4.71 -9.27 -7.31
CA CYS A 194 -3.89 -8.43 -8.17
C CYS A 194 -4.77 -7.51 -9.02
N GLN A 195 -4.66 -6.20 -8.80
CA GLN A 195 -5.42 -5.19 -9.52
C GLN A 195 -4.53 -4.36 -10.44
N VAL A 196 -5.06 -4.10 -11.65
CA VAL A 196 -4.36 -3.30 -12.64
C VAL A 196 -4.20 -1.88 -12.11
N SER A 197 -2.99 -1.33 -12.23
CA SER A 197 -2.65 0.00 -11.72
C SER A 197 -3.65 1.07 -12.15
N ASN A 198 -4.15 1.03 -13.40
CA ASN A 198 -5.11 2.00 -13.94
C ASN A 198 -6.47 2.03 -13.21
N HIS A 199 -6.90 0.92 -12.60
CA HIS A 199 -8.14 0.89 -11.82
C HIS A 199 -7.97 1.43 -10.39
N VAL A 200 -6.73 1.47 -9.90
CA VAL A 200 -6.36 1.99 -8.57
C VAL A 200 -5.81 3.42 -8.70
N MET A 201 -5.32 3.83 -9.87
CA MET A 201 -4.83 5.18 -10.14
C MET A 201 -5.99 6.18 -10.15
N ASN A 202 -5.84 7.26 -9.39
CA ASN A 202 -6.73 8.42 -9.53
C ASN A 202 -6.45 9.12 -10.88
N LEU A 203 -7.49 9.57 -11.59
CA LEU A 203 -7.38 10.26 -12.90
C LEU A 203 -6.34 11.40 -12.90
N ASN A 204 -6.14 12.07 -11.77
CA ASN A 204 -5.14 13.13 -11.60
C ASN A 204 -3.67 12.68 -11.75
N CYS A 205 -3.35 11.40 -11.53
CA CYS A 205 -2.00 10.86 -11.71
C CYS A 205 -1.73 10.45 -13.17
N PHE A 206 -2.76 9.98 -13.87
CA PHE A 206 -2.69 9.66 -15.30
C PHE A 206 -2.37 10.89 -16.14
N GLU A 207 -2.94 12.06 -15.83
CA GLU A 207 -2.60 13.31 -16.52
C GLU A 207 -1.14 13.73 -16.31
N ARG A 208 -0.54 13.46 -15.15
CA ARG A 208 0.89 13.72 -14.88
C ARG A 208 1.80 12.80 -15.68
N LEU A 209 1.47 11.52 -15.83
CA LEU A 209 2.22 10.59 -16.67
C LEU A 209 2.10 10.92 -18.17
N ARG A 210 0.92 11.35 -18.62
CA ARG A 210 0.70 11.84 -19.98
C ARG A 210 1.46 13.14 -20.24
N SER A 211 1.53 14.03 -19.24
CA SER A 211 2.36 15.23 -19.27
C SER A 211 3.84 14.88 -19.39
N LEU A 212 4.33 13.88 -18.65
CA LEU A 212 5.73 13.43 -18.71
C LEU A 212 6.11 12.93 -20.10
N SER A 213 5.27 12.11 -20.74
CA SER A 213 5.46 11.66 -22.13
C SER A 213 5.49 12.83 -23.12
N LEU A 214 4.61 13.82 -22.99
CA LEU A 214 4.62 15.02 -23.83
C LEU A 214 5.84 15.92 -23.59
N THR A 215 6.27 16.12 -22.34
CA THR A 215 7.48 16.89 -22.04
C THR A 215 8.75 16.17 -22.52
N MET A 216 8.80 14.85 -22.42
CA MET A 216 9.95 14.07 -22.91
C MET A 216 10.00 14.09 -24.45
N LEU A 217 8.85 13.99 -25.13
CA LEU A 217 8.74 14.16 -26.59
C LEU A 217 9.14 15.59 -27.01
N ARG A 218 8.75 16.62 -26.27
CA ARG A 218 9.18 18.02 -26.50
C ARG A 218 10.68 18.21 -26.26
N MET A 219 11.27 17.49 -25.30
CA MET A 219 12.71 17.52 -25.04
C MET A 219 13.48 16.85 -26.19
N ILE A 220 13.03 15.69 -26.65
CA ILE A 220 13.58 15.00 -27.82
C ILE A 220 13.46 15.86 -29.09
N LEU A 221 12.30 16.47 -29.35
CA LEU A 221 12.13 17.39 -30.48
C LEU A 221 13.02 18.64 -30.36
N ARG A 222 13.21 19.20 -29.15
CA ARG A 222 14.17 20.30 -28.94
C ARG A 222 15.60 19.87 -29.21
N PHE A 223 16.00 18.68 -28.78
CA PHE A 223 17.32 18.12 -29.08
C PHE A 223 17.53 17.89 -30.58
N LEU A 224 16.50 17.40 -31.29
CA LEU A 224 16.55 17.23 -32.75
C LEU A 224 16.58 18.58 -33.50
N VAL A 225 15.86 19.60 -33.01
CA VAL A 225 15.88 20.96 -33.59
C VAL A 225 17.19 21.69 -33.28
N LEU A 226 17.84 21.42 -32.14
CA LEU A 226 19.15 21.99 -31.77
C LEU A 226 20.34 21.25 -32.41
N SER A 227 20.11 20.07 -32.99
CA SER A 227 21.14 19.26 -33.68
C SER A 227 21.04 19.34 -35.21
N CYS A 228 20.20 20.26 -35.74
CA CYS A 228 20.08 20.61 -37.15
C CYS A 228 20.63 22.03 -37.39
#